data_AF-A0A1B6G2E9-F1
#
_entry.id   AF-A0A1B6G2E9-F1
#
_cell.length_a   1.000
_cell.length_b   1.000
_cell.length_c   1.000
_cell.angle_alpha   90.00
_cell.angle_beta   90.00
_cell.angle_gamma   90.00
#
_symmetry.space_group_name_H-M   'P 1'
#
loop_
_entity.id
_entity.type
_entity.pdbx_description
1 polymer ?
#
loop_
_entity_poly.entity_id
_entity_poly.type
_entity_poly.pdbx_seq_one_letter_code
_entity_poly.pdbx_strand_id
1 'polypeptide(L)'
;VDKAFEHFIYILTTSLEECYLVKEVKVKHSTKPKIKWFTDELKKYKELVSALYDKYRLSKGTVDEIKDKAMYNKAKKVYRNKIKVQKRLANDRYIEHSVNRCKAAWTIIKNESNGKPKPPETKIKSADFNTFFISSVNSISDKLTVCDSAINLVENWLSSCYDENPIFLSRDITETEVLKFV
;
A
#
# COMPACT_ATOMS: atom_id res chain seq x y z
N VAL A 1 7.15 -50.80 -16.83
CA VAL A 1 6.67 -49.40 -16.85
C VAL A 1 7.62 -48.52 -16.06
N ASP A 2 7.95 -48.89 -14.83
CA ASP A 2 8.82 -48.09 -13.95
C ASP A 2 10.23 -47.86 -14.52
N LYS A 3 10.86 -48.91 -15.08
CA LYS A 3 12.18 -48.77 -15.74
C LYS A 3 12.19 -47.80 -16.93
N ALA A 4 11.11 -47.75 -17.69
CA ALA A 4 10.99 -46.83 -18.82
C ALA A 4 10.76 -45.38 -18.33
N PHE A 5 10.01 -45.22 -17.25
CA PHE A 5 9.79 -43.94 -16.60
C PHE A 5 11.08 -43.38 -15.97
N GLU A 6 11.86 -44.22 -15.28
CA GLU A 6 13.16 -43.83 -14.73
C GLU A 6 14.14 -43.42 -15.83
N HIS A 7 14.19 -44.18 -16.93
CA HIS A 7 15.05 -43.85 -18.06
C HIS A 7 14.64 -42.52 -18.73
N PHE A 8 13.34 -42.27 -18.86
CA PHE A 8 12.83 -40.98 -19.34
C PHE A 8 13.22 -39.81 -18.42
N ILE A 9 13.06 -39.97 -17.10
CA ILE A 9 13.45 -38.95 -16.13
C ILE A 9 14.95 -38.68 -16.20
N TYR A 10 15.77 -39.73 -16.33
CA TYR A 10 17.21 -39.59 -16.49
C TYR A 10 17.57 -38.72 -17.71
N ILE A 11 17.04 -39.03 -18.89
CA ILE A 11 17.29 -38.25 -20.11
C ILE A 11 16.84 -36.79 -19.94
N LEU A 12 15.68 -36.59 -19.33
CA LEU A 12 15.13 -35.26 -19.09
C LEU A 12 16.02 -34.44 -18.14
N THR A 13 16.49 -35.03 -17.04
CA THR A 13 17.35 -34.35 -16.07
C THR A 13 18.71 -34.02 -16.67
N THR A 14 19.34 -34.97 -17.37
CA THR A 14 20.64 -34.74 -18.01
C THR A 14 20.57 -33.65 -19.08
N SER A 15 19.53 -33.68 -19.94
CA SER A 15 19.35 -32.64 -20.96
C SER A 15 19.05 -31.26 -20.37
N LEU A 16 18.38 -31.18 -19.21
CA LEU A 16 18.17 -29.91 -18.51
C LEU A 16 19.45 -29.37 -17.86
N GLU A 17 20.29 -30.24 -17.31
CA GLU A 17 21.59 -29.86 -16.73
C GLU A 17 22.57 -29.36 -17.78
N GLU A 18 22.57 -29.95 -18.97
CA GLU A 18 23.42 -29.52 -20.09
C GLU A 18 22.94 -28.21 -20.73
N CYS A 19 21.62 -28.00 -20.83
CA CYS A 19 21.04 -26.82 -21.49
C CYS A 19 20.93 -25.58 -20.59
N TYR A 20 20.99 -25.73 -19.26
CA TYR A 20 20.81 -24.61 -18.34
C TYR A 20 21.97 -24.50 -17.35
N LEU A 21 22.62 -23.33 -17.33
CA LEU A 21 23.50 -22.95 -16.23
C LEU A 21 22.69 -22.96 -14.93
N VAL A 22 22.94 -23.96 -14.08
CA VAL A 22 22.30 -24.11 -12.77
C VAL A 22 22.66 -22.90 -11.93
N LYS A 23 21.72 -21.96 -11.84
CA LYS A 23 21.85 -20.79 -10.98
C LYS A 23 21.36 -21.16 -9.60
N GLU A 24 22.25 -21.14 -8.61
CA GLU A 24 21.85 -21.29 -7.22
C GLU A 24 20.95 -20.12 -6.81
N VAL A 25 19.64 -20.37 -6.78
CA VAL A 25 18.68 -19.42 -6.25
C VAL A 25 18.60 -19.64 -4.75
N LYS A 26 19.00 -18.64 -3.97
CA LYS A 26 18.68 -18.60 -2.54
C LYS A 26 17.17 -18.66 -2.40
N VAL A 27 16.64 -19.82 -2.01
CA VAL A 27 15.22 -19.99 -1.72
C VAL A 27 14.90 -19.12 -0.51
N LYS A 28 14.35 -17.94 -0.76
CA LYS A 28 13.82 -17.11 0.31
C LYS A 28 12.59 -17.84 0.84
N HIS A 29 12.74 -18.49 2.00
CA HIS A 29 11.57 -19.02 2.70
C HIS A 29 10.60 -17.87 2.92
N SER A 30 9.34 -18.09 2.53
CA SER A 30 8.29 -17.11 2.74
C SER A 30 8.17 -16.87 4.24
N THR A 31 8.50 -15.65 4.69
CA THR A 31 8.27 -15.21 6.08
C THR A 31 6.80 -14.98 6.38
N LYS A 32 5.89 -15.43 5.50
CA LYS A 32 4.46 -15.30 5.71
C LYS A 32 4.07 -16.15 6.93
N PRO A 33 3.49 -15.55 7.98
CA PRO A 33 2.95 -16.32 9.08
C PRO A 33 1.94 -17.33 8.53
N LYS A 34 2.12 -18.61 8.86
CA LYS A 34 1.19 -19.68 8.49
C LYS A 34 -0.03 -19.61 9.40
N ILE A 35 -0.95 -18.68 9.13
CA ILE A 35 -2.20 -18.56 9.87
C ILE A 35 -3.13 -19.70 9.45
N LYS A 36 -3.35 -20.67 10.34
CA LYS A 36 -4.23 -21.83 10.09
C LYS A 36 -5.69 -21.43 10.34
N TRP A 37 -6.38 -21.00 9.28
CA TRP A 37 -7.79 -20.60 9.33
C TRP A 37 -8.77 -21.67 8.85
N PHE A 38 -8.30 -22.73 8.19
CA PHE A 38 -9.15 -23.81 7.69
C PHE A 38 -9.42 -24.84 8.80
N THR A 39 -10.70 -24.99 9.15
CA THR A 39 -11.17 -25.84 10.26
C THR A 39 -11.92 -27.08 9.74
N ASP A 40 -12.08 -28.09 10.59
CA ASP A 40 -12.86 -29.29 10.25
C ASP A 40 -14.34 -28.96 9.99
N GLU A 41 -14.89 -27.94 10.66
CA GLU A 41 -16.24 -27.42 10.38
C GLU A 41 -16.33 -26.90 8.94
N LEU A 42 -15.35 -26.12 8.47
CA LEU A 42 -15.30 -25.63 7.09
C LEU A 42 -15.17 -26.77 6.09
N LYS A 43 -14.45 -27.83 6.45
CA LYS A 43 -14.34 -29.04 5.62
C LYS A 43 -15.72 -29.68 5.41
N LYS A 44 -16.52 -29.85 6.47
CA LYS A 44 -17.90 -30.36 6.38
C LYS A 44 -18.77 -29.49 5.48
N TYR A 45 -18.69 -28.15 5.60
CA TYR A 45 -19.43 -27.26 4.72
C TYR A 45 -18.97 -27.34 3.26
N LYS A 46 -17.66 -27.51 3.01
CA LYS A 46 -17.13 -27.72 1.66
C LYS A 46 -17.69 -28.99 1.05
N GLU A 47 -17.69 -30.09 1.79
CA GLU A 47 -18.24 -31.38 1.37
C GLU A 47 -19.74 -31.28 1.07
N LEU A 48 -20.51 -30.60 1.92
CA LEU A 48 -21.93 -30.33 1.69
C LEU A 48 -22.16 -29.53 0.39
N VAL A 49 -21.38 -28.46 0.16
CA VAL A 49 -21.49 -27.65 -1.05
C VAL A 49 -21.14 -28.46 -2.30
N SER A 50 -20.13 -29.33 -2.22
CA SER A 50 -19.78 -30.26 -3.31
C SER A 50 -20.92 -31.23 -3.59
N ALA A 51 -21.47 -31.89 -2.57
CA ALA A 51 -22.59 -32.82 -2.74
C ALA A 51 -23.84 -32.14 -3.35
N LEU A 52 -24.16 -30.92 -2.90
CA LEU A 52 -25.29 -30.16 -3.46
C LEU A 52 -25.03 -29.67 -4.89
N TYR A 53 -23.78 -29.38 -5.22
CA TYR A 53 -23.40 -29.05 -6.59
C TYR A 53 -23.55 -30.27 -7.51
N ASP A 54 -23.11 -31.45 -7.06
CA ASP A 54 -23.27 -32.68 -7.81
C ASP A 54 -24.74 -33.01 -8.00
N LYS A 55 -25.57 -32.85 -6.97
CA LYS A 55 -27.03 -32.99 -7.06
C LYS A 55 -27.63 -32.05 -8.10
N TYR A 56 -27.32 -30.75 -8.02
CA TYR A 56 -27.78 -29.76 -9.00
C TYR A 56 -27.32 -30.10 -10.44
N ARG A 57 -26.09 -30.61 -10.59
CA ARG A 57 -25.56 -31.01 -11.90
C ARG A 57 -26.35 -32.16 -12.48
N LEU A 58 -26.76 -33.13 -11.66
CA LEU A 58 -27.55 -34.29 -12.05
C LEU A 58 -29.03 -33.94 -12.31
N SER A 59 -29.57 -32.92 -11.64
CA SER A 59 -30.98 -32.51 -11.79
C SER A 59 -31.25 -31.65 -13.03
N LYS A 60 -30.26 -31.36 -13.88
CA LYS A 60 -30.45 -30.49 -15.06
C LYS A 60 -31.48 -31.06 -16.02
N GLY A 61 -32.41 -30.22 -16.48
CA GLY A 61 -33.50 -30.63 -17.37
C GLY A 61 -34.64 -31.40 -16.68
N THR A 62 -34.58 -31.55 -15.35
CA THR A 62 -35.69 -32.12 -14.55
C THR A 62 -36.51 -31.01 -13.88
N VAL A 63 -37.71 -31.35 -13.40
CA VAL A 63 -38.57 -30.43 -12.65
C VAL A 63 -37.89 -29.90 -11.37
N ASP A 64 -36.96 -30.68 -10.80
CA ASP A 64 -36.23 -30.33 -9.58
C ASP A 64 -35.04 -29.39 -9.80
N GLU A 65 -34.67 -29.05 -11.04
CA GLU A 65 -33.48 -28.23 -11.33
C GLU A 65 -33.48 -26.90 -10.55
N ILE A 66 -34.61 -26.21 -10.55
CA ILE A 66 -34.75 -24.89 -9.90
C ILE A 66 -34.54 -25.02 -8.39
N LYS A 67 -35.11 -26.07 -7.79
CA LYS A 67 -35.03 -26.34 -6.35
C LYS A 67 -33.61 -26.70 -5.93
N ASP A 68 -32.96 -27.59 -6.66
CA ASP A 68 -31.60 -28.04 -6.35
C ASP A 68 -30.56 -26.93 -6.59
N LYS A 69 -30.76 -26.11 -7.63
CA LYS A 69 -29.96 -24.89 -7.85
C LYS A 69 -30.10 -23.90 -6.69
N ALA A 70 -31.31 -23.69 -6.18
CA ALA A 70 -31.56 -22.81 -5.03
C ALA A 70 -30.87 -23.33 -3.76
N MET A 71 -30.94 -24.64 -3.50
CA MET A 71 -30.26 -25.28 -2.36
C MET A 71 -28.74 -25.14 -2.44
N TYR A 72 -28.15 -25.42 -3.61
CA TYR A 72 -26.71 -25.23 -3.84
C TYR A 72 -26.30 -23.77 -3.62
N ASN A 73 -27.02 -22.81 -4.20
CA ASN A 73 -26.72 -21.39 -4.04
C ASN A 73 -26.78 -20.94 -2.58
N LYS A 74 -27.78 -21.41 -1.82
CA LYS A 74 -27.91 -21.14 -0.38
C LYS A 74 -26.71 -21.69 0.38
N ALA A 75 -26.35 -22.96 0.18
CA ALA A 75 -25.22 -23.59 0.85
C ALA A 75 -23.89 -22.90 0.49
N LYS A 76 -23.69 -22.54 -0.79
CA LYS A 76 -22.52 -21.79 -1.26
C LYS A 76 -22.40 -20.43 -0.60
N LYS A 77 -23.52 -19.71 -0.42
CA LYS A 77 -23.54 -18.42 0.30
C LYS A 77 -23.14 -18.60 1.76
N VAL A 78 -23.69 -19.61 2.45
CA VAL A 78 -23.35 -19.93 3.83
C VAL A 78 -21.87 -20.28 3.98
N TYR A 79 -21.34 -21.16 3.12
CA TYR A 79 -19.93 -21.55 3.12
C TYR A 79 -19.00 -20.35 2.92
N ARG A 80 -19.30 -19.46 1.96
CA ARG A 80 -18.53 -18.23 1.74
C ARG A 80 -18.52 -17.33 2.97
N ASN A 81 -19.66 -17.18 3.65
CA ASN A 81 -19.74 -16.41 4.88
C ASN A 81 -18.93 -17.05 5.99
N LYS A 82 -19.01 -18.37 6.16
CA LYS A 82 -18.21 -19.12 7.14
C LYS A 82 -16.71 -18.97 6.88
N ILE A 83 -16.26 -19.01 5.63
CA ILE A 83 -14.85 -18.74 5.29
C ILE A 83 -14.43 -17.35 5.77
N LYS A 84 -15.21 -16.31 5.47
CA LYS A 84 -14.90 -14.94 5.89
C LYS A 84 -14.78 -14.82 7.41
N VAL A 85 -15.72 -15.42 8.14
CA VAL A 85 -15.72 -15.43 9.60
C VAL A 85 -14.49 -16.15 10.15
N GLN A 86 -14.20 -17.36 9.68
CA GLN A 86 -13.06 -18.14 10.18
C GLN A 86 -11.72 -17.50 9.85
N LYS A 87 -11.58 -16.88 8.68
CA LYS A 87 -10.38 -16.08 8.35
C LYS A 87 -10.20 -14.90 9.30
N ARG A 88 -11.28 -14.16 9.57
CA ARG A 88 -11.26 -13.05 10.53
C ARG A 88 -10.83 -13.54 11.92
N LEU A 89 -11.50 -14.56 12.44
CA LEU A 89 -11.19 -15.14 13.76
C LEU A 89 -9.74 -15.65 13.85
N ALA A 90 -9.22 -16.26 12.79
CA ALA A 90 -7.84 -16.73 12.77
C ALA A 90 -6.84 -15.57 12.79
N ASN A 91 -7.14 -14.48 12.08
CA ASN A 91 -6.34 -13.26 12.12
C ASN A 91 -6.43 -12.57 13.49
N ASP A 92 -7.62 -12.47 14.08
CA ASP A 92 -7.86 -11.90 15.40
C ASP A 92 -7.03 -12.65 16.45
N ARG A 93 -7.14 -14.00 16.48
CA ARG A 93 -6.34 -14.85 17.36
C ARG A 93 -4.85 -14.65 17.13
N TYR A 94 -4.40 -14.58 15.89
CA TYR A 94 -2.99 -14.35 15.58
C TYR A 94 -2.48 -13.01 16.14
N ILE A 95 -3.27 -11.94 16.04
CA ILE A 95 -2.91 -10.63 16.59
C ILE A 95 -2.89 -10.69 18.12
N GLU A 96 -3.93 -11.23 18.74
CA GLU A 96 -4.08 -11.29 20.21
C GLU A 96 -2.94 -12.06 20.88
N HIS A 97 -2.55 -13.21 20.31
CA HIS A 97 -1.50 -14.09 20.86
C HIS A 97 -0.08 -13.66 20.44
N SER A 98 0.07 -12.60 19.64
CA SER A 98 1.38 -12.12 19.22
C SER A 98 2.04 -11.25 20.30
N VAL A 99 3.36 -11.38 20.44
CA VAL A 99 4.16 -10.54 21.34
C VAL A 99 4.07 -9.05 20.95
N ASN A 100 3.98 -8.77 19.64
CA ASN A 100 3.81 -7.41 19.12
C ASN A 100 2.59 -7.35 18.19
N ARG A 101 1.46 -6.92 18.76
CA ARG A 101 0.16 -6.83 18.08
C ARG A 101 0.17 -5.90 16.87
N CYS A 102 0.85 -4.76 16.99
CA CYS A 102 0.96 -3.78 15.90
C CYS A 102 1.72 -4.38 14.70
N LYS A 103 2.86 -5.02 14.94
CA LYS A 103 3.64 -5.71 13.92
C LYS A 103 2.86 -6.87 13.30
N ALA A 104 2.12 -7.64 14.11
CA ALA A 104 1.27 -8.72 13.63
C ALA A 104 0.14 -8.23 12.70
N ALA A 105 -0.56 -7.16 13.10
CA ALA A 105 -1.59 -6.53 12.28
C ALA A 105 -1.03 -6.02 10.94
N TRP A 106 0.08 -5.27 10.97
CA TRP A 106 0.76 -4.81 9.76
C TRP A 106 1.23 -5.94 8.86
N THR A 107 1.67 -7.06 9.45
CA THR A 107 2.06 -8.26 8.69
C THR A 107 0.86 -8.86 7.96
N ILE A 108 -0.31 -8.95 8.62
CA ILE A 108 -1.56 -9.40 7.97
C ILE A 108 -1.92 -8.48 6.81
N ILE A 109 -1.96 -7.16 7.05
CA ILE A 109 -2.30 -6.16 6.02
C ILE A 109 -1.35 -6.32 4.82
N LYS A 110 -0.04 -6.34 5.06
CA LYS A 110 0.96 -6.49 4.00
C LYS A 110 0.78 -7.79 3.19
N ASN A 111 0.40 -8.89 3.84
CA ASN A 111 0.20 -10.18 3.18
C ASN A 111 -1.08 -10.26 2.36
N GLU A 112 -2.18 -9.67 2.84
CA GLU A 112 -3.46 -9.65 2.14
C GLU A 112 -3.49 -8.59 1.04
N SER A 113 -2.74 -7.49 1.21
CA SER A 113 -2.70 -6.42 0.22
C SER A 113 -2.10 -6.87 -1.11
N ASN A 114 -1.19 -7.86 -1.15
CA ASN A 114 -0.58 -8.57 -2.31
C ASN A 114 -0.19 -7.73 -3.56
N GLY A 115 -0.39 -6.42 -3.53
CA GLY A 115 -0.08 -5.48 -4.58
C GLY A 115 1.30 -4.93 -4.30
N LYS A 116 2.17 -5.02 -5.30
CA LYS A 116 3.16 -3.96 -5.46
C LYS A 116 2.37 -2.65 -5.39
N PRO A 117 2.77 -1.66 -4.57
CA PRO A 117 2.11 -0.37 -4.61
C PRO A 117 2.09 0.04 -6.08
N LYS A 118 0.88 0.18 -6.66
CA LYS A 118 0.77 0.84 -7.96
C LYS A 118 1.37 2.21 -7.69
N PRO A 119 2.46 2.61 -8.38
CA PRO A 119 2.93 3.98 -8.24
C PRO A 119 1.70 4.86 -8.51
N PRO A 120 1.43 5.86 -7.67
CA PRO A 120 0.36 6.80 -7.97
C PRO A 120 0.60 7.29 -9.39
N GLU A 121 -0.42 7.24 -10.24
CA GLU A 121 -0.37 7.85 -11.58
C GLU A 121 -0.31 9.36 -11.38
N THR A 122 0.89 9.86 -11.07
CA THR A 122 1.14 11.29 -10.97
C THR A 122 1.15 11.83 -12.40
N LYS A 123 0.11 12.60 -12.75
CA LYS A 123 0.02 13.28 -14.05
C LYS A 123 1.17 14.28 -14.29
N ILE A 124 1.88 14.66 -13.24
CA ILE A 124 2.98 15.62 -13.26
C ILE A 124 4.28 14.88 -12.95
N LYS A 125 5.27 14.97 -13.84
CA LYS A 125 6.60 14.44 -13.57
C LYS A 125 7.35 15.38 -12.63
N SER A 126 8.25 14.83 -11.82
CA SER A 126 9.08 15.62 -10.90
C SER A 126 9.87 16.73 -11.61
N ALA A 127 10.35 16.47 -12.83
CA ALA A 127 11.03 17.46 -13.65
C ALA A 127 10.10 18.63 -14.03
N ASP A 128 8.85 18.35 -14.41
CA ASP A 128 7.88 19.38 -14.80
C ASP A 128 7.51 20.25 -13.59
N PHE A 129 7.32 19.62 -12.42
CA PHE A 129 7.07 20.33 -11.16
C PHE A 129 8.23 21.25 -10.77
N ASN A 130 9.47 20.75 -10.83
CA ASN A 130 10.65 21.55 -10.51
C ASN A 130 10.82 22.71 -11.50
N THR A 131 10.60 22.45 -12.79
CA THR A 131 10.72 23.47 -13.84
C THR A 131 9.70 24.58 -13.61
N PHE A 132 8.46 24.25 -13.25
CA PHE A 132 7.42 25.21 -12.93
C PHE A 132 7.79 26.13 -11.76
N PHE A 133 8.33 25.57 -10.67
CA PHE A 133 8.70 26.38 -9.51
C PHE A 133 9.89 27.30 -9.82
N ILE A 134 10.91 26.78 -10.51
CA ILE A 134 12.08 27.58 -10.90
C ILE A 134 11.67 28.69 -11.88
N SER A 135 10.85 28.38 -12.88
CA SER A 135 10.41 29.36 -13.88
C SER A 135 9.48 30.42 -13.27
N SER A 136 8.65 30.05 -12.28
CA SER A 136 7.80 31.00 -11.57
C SER A 136 8.62 32.01 -10.77
N VAL A 137 9.68 31.56 -10.08
CA VAL A 137 10.59 32.45 -9.33
C VAL A 137 11.34 33.37 -10.27
N ASN A 138 11.89 32.85 -11.37
CA ASN A 138 12.57 33.68 -12.37
C ASN A 138 11.63 34.73 -12.97
N SER A 139 10.38 34.34 -13.29
CA SER A 139 9.37 35.27 -13.80
C SER A 139 8.98 36.39 -12.81
N ILE A 140 9.13 36.14 -11.50
CA ILE A 140 8.93 37.17 -10.46
C ILE A 140 10.18 38.05 -10.36
N SER A 141 11.37 37.44 -10.36
CA SER A 141 12.65 38.16 -10.36
C SER A 141 12.77 39.11 -11.55
N ASP A 142 12.41 38.65 -12.75
CA ASP A 142 12.45 39.44 -13.98
C ASP A 142 11.45 40.61 -13.99
N LYS A 143 10.40 40.53 -13.15
CA LYS A 143 9.46 41.65 -12.94
C LYS A 143 9.96 42.62 -11.86
N LEU A 144 10.73 42.12 -10.89
CA LEU A 144 11.30 42.91 -9.81
C LEU A 144 12.51 43.74 -10.25
N THR A 145 13.26 43.32 -11.27
CA THR A 145 14.35 44.13 -11.86
C THR A 145 13.87 45.44 -12.51
N VAL A 146 12.56 45.59 -12.73
CA VAL A 146 11.95 46.86 -13.18
C VAL A 146 11.66 47.80 -12.00
N CYS A 147 11.73 47.31 -10.76
CA CYS A 147 11.47 48.07 -9.53
C CYS A 147 12.73 48.67 -8.89
N ASP A 148 13.79 48.96 -9.66
CA ASP A 148 14.90 49.82 -9.21
C ASP A 148 14.40 51.18 -8.68
N SER A 149 13.18 51.59 -9.06
CA SER A 149 12.47 52.72 -8.44
C SER A 149 12.36 52.60 -6.91
N ALA A 150 12.06 51.42 -6.36
CA ALA A 150 11.91 51.25 -4.91
C ALA A 150 13.26 51.33 -4.18
N ILE A 151 14.32 50.76 -4.76
CA ILE A 151 15.67 50.85 -4.20
C ILE A 151 16.16 52.29 -4.27
N ASN A 152 15.97 52.97 -5.41
CA ASN A 152 16.30 54.39 -5.57
C ASN A 152 15.50 55.29 -4.63
N LEU A 153 14.23 54.98 -4.34
CA LEU A 153 13.41 55.70 -3.37
C LEU A 153 13.92 55.51 -1.93
N VAL A 154 14.34 54.29 -1.58
CA VAL A 154 14.93 54.00 -0.26
C VAL A 154 16.32 54.63 -0.12
N GLU A 155 17.15 54.60 -1.15
CA GLU A 155 18.47 55.25 -1.14
C GLU A 155 18.35 56.78 -1.09
N ASN A 156 17.41 57.38 -1.81
CA ASN A 156 17.10 58.81 -1.70
C ASN A 156 16.55 59.18 -0.32
N TRP A 157 15.67 58.34 0.26
CA TRP A 157 15.17 58.55 1.61
C TRP A 157 16.28 58.43 2.66
N LEU A 158 17.11 57.39 2.59
CA LEU A 158 18.26 57.22 3.47
C LEU A 158 19.21 58.41 3.38
N SER A 159 19.52 58.89 2.17
CA SER A 159 20.35 60.08 1.96
C SER A 159 19.73 61.33 2.58
N SER A 160 18.41 61.51 2.45
CA SER A 160 17.67 62.60 3.12
C SER A 160 17.63 62.46 4.65
N CYS A 161 17.76 61.24 5.18
CA CYS A 161 17.83 61.01 6.63
C CYS A 161 19.21 61.25 7.23
N TYR A 162 20.29 61.28 6.43
CA TYR A 162 21.63 61.57 6.95
C TYR A 162 21.91 63.07 7.13
N ASP A 163 21.09 63.96 6.57
CA ASP A 163 21.21 65.42 6.78
C ASP A 163 20.56 65.91 8.09
N GLU A 164 19.64 65.15 8.68
CA GLU A 164 19.15 65.39 10.03
C GLU A 164 19.21 64.10 10.84
N ASN A 165 20.29 63.92 11.62
CA ASN A 165 20.49 62.85 12.62
C ASN A 165 19.17 62.35 13.24
N PRO A 166 18.57 61.25 12.77
CA PRO A 166 17.53 60.59 13.51
C PRO A 166 18.29 59.61 14.39
N ILE A 167 18.60 60.07 15.60
CA ILE A 167 19.16 59.22 16.64
C ILE A 167 18.12 58.12 16.90
N PHE A 168 18.24 56.97 16.24
CA PHE A 168 17.59 55.75 16.66
C PHE A 168 18.29 55.30 17.95
N LEU A 169 17.91 55.93 19.06
CA LEU A 169 18.20 55.44 20.39
C LEU A 169 17.34 54.19 20.58
N SER A 170 17.95 53.04 20.31
CA SER A 170 17.46 51.78 20.87
C SER A 170 17.50 51.94 22.39
N ARG A 171 16.32 52.17 22.97
CA ARG A 171 16.14 52.15 24.41
C ARG A 171 15.71 50.76 24.80
N ASP A 172 16.41 50.19 25.75
CA ASP A 172 16.00 48.94 26.40
C ASP A 172 14.67 49.17 27.13
N ILE A 173 13.68 48.34 26.80
CA ILE A 173 12.35 48.35 27.40
C ILE A 173 12.45 47.60 28.74
N THR A 174 11.95 48.23 29.80
CA THR A 174 11.97 47.63 31.15
C THR A 174 10.70 46.83 31.44
N GLU A 175 10.78 45.81 32.30
CA GLU A 175 9.64 44.92 32.64
C GLU A 175 8.40 45.69 33.14
N THR A 176 8.59 46.84 33.78
CA THR A 176 7.50 47.69 34.29
C THR A 176 6.70 48.37 33.17
N GLU A 177 7.29 48.55 31.99
CA GLU A 177 6.61 49.12 30.82
C GLU A 177 5.77 48.06 30.09
N VAL A 178 6.20 46.81 30.09
CA VAL A 178 5.46 45.68 29.52
C VAL A 178 4.15 45.42 30.28
N LEU A 179 4.18 45.56 31.60
CA LEU A 179 3.00 45.36 32.46
C LEU A 179 1.93 46.46 32.34
N LYS A 180 2.20 47.57 31.65
CA LYS A 180 1.20 48.62 31.39
C LYS A 180 0.26 48.29 30.22
N PHE A 181 0.60 47.29 29.41
CA PHE A 181 -0.13 46.91 28.21
C PHE A 181 -0.81 45.54 28.31
N VAL A 182 -0.83 44.94 29.50
CA VAL A 182 -1.61 43.74 29.86
C VAL A 182 -2.70 44.16 30.84
#